data_AF-A0AAD5N0U8-F1
#
_entry.id   AF-A0AAD5N0U8-F1
#
_cell.length_a   1.000
_cell.length_b   1.000
_cell.length_c   1.000
_cell.angle_alpha   90.00
_cell.angle_beta   90.00
_cell.angle_gamma   90.00
#
_symmetry.space_group_name_H-M   'P 1'
#
loop_
_entity.id
_entity.type
_entity.pdbx_description
1 polymer ?
#
loop_
_entity_poly.entity_id
_entity_poly.type
_entity_poly.pdbx_seq_one_letter_code
_entity_poly.pdbx_strand_id
1 'polypeptide(L)'
;MGYEGADAIGKKLSQEEEWLRNFKACTKRSEQLREAIDSIIDKFQERLVSLQENVLPMHEINGRIQVKQRNIQRLIRTIDTTIQFYGRTSELESSIKDGDPSHDLEAYLEKWNAFTKQSNFLSLIRTIKTKTENMRMTLETGFSVLEMEYRSVVQKNTIQADPIVVNRQP
;
A
#
# COMPACT_ATOMS: atom_id res chain seq x y z
N MET A 1 -55.27 -49.67 76.38
CA MET A 1 -55.37 -49.17 74.99
C MET A 1 -54.92 -47.71 74.80
N GLY A 2 -54.97 -46.82 75.81
CA GLY A 2 -54.54 -45.41 75.62
C GLY A 2 -53.03 -45.17 75.43
N TYR A 3 -52.17 -46.10 75.88
CA TYR A 3 -50.72 -45.93 75.85
C TYR A 3 -50.07 -46.23 74.48
N GLU A 4 -50.63 -47.13 73.67
CA GLU A 4 -50.09 -47.46 72.34
C GLU A 4 -50.33 -46.36 71.30
N GLY A 5 -51.44 -45.63 71.40
CA GLY A 5 -51.74 -44.50 70.53
C GLY A 5 -50.82 -43.29 70.78
N ALA A 6 -50.48 -43.04 72.05
CA ALA A 6 -49.56 -41.96 72.42
C ALA A 6 -48.13 -42.21 71.92
N ASP A 7 -47.64 -43.46 72.00
CA ASP A 7 -46.30 -43.84 71.50
C ASP A 7 -46.21 -43.77 69.97
N ALA A 8 -47.27 -44.17 69.25
CA ALA A 8 -47.34 -44.06 67.80
C ALA A 8 -47.35 -42.60 67.31
N ILE A 9 -48.04 -41.70 68.05
CA ILE A 9 -48.05 -40.26 67.76
C ILE A 9 -46.66 -39.67 68.02
N GLY A 10 -46.00 -40.04 69.13
CA GLY A 10 -44.64 -39.57 69.44
C GLY A 10 -43.62 -39.96 68.36
N LYS A 11 -43.69 -41.20 67.85
CA LYS A 11 -42.81 -41.66 66.75
C LYS A 11 -43.05 -40.89 65.46
N LYS A 12 -44.30 -40.65 65.06
CA LYS A 12 -44.61 -39.84 63.87
C LYS A 12 -44.11 -38.41 64.02
N LEU A 13 -44.30 -37.81 65.19
CA LEU A 13 -43.85 -36.44 65.47
C LEU A 13 -42.33 -36.33 65.34
N SER A 14 -41.59 -37.27 65.93
CA SER A 14 -40.13 -37.32 65.83
C SER A 14 -39.64 -37.51 64.39
N GLN A 15 -40.35 -38.33 63.62
CA GLN A 15 -40.04 -38.56 62.21
C GLN A 15 -40.30 -37.30 61.36
N GLU A 16 -41.41 -36.58 61.60
CA GLU A 16 -41.72 -35.32 60.94
C GLU A 16 -40.72 -34.21 61.32
N GLU A 17 -40.29 -34.13 62.58
CA GLU A 17 -39.25 -33.20 63.04
C GLU A 17 -37.92 -33.45 62.30
N GLU A 18 -37.51 -34.70 62.15
CA GLU A 18 -36.30 -35.05 61.40
C GLU A 18 -36.44 -34.74 59.90
N TRP A 19 -37.61 -35.00 59.32
CA TRP A 19 -37.88 -34.66 57.92
C TRP A 19 -37.83 -33.14 57.69
N LEU A 20 -38.42 -32.37 58.60
CA LEU A 20 -38.40 -30.91 58.57
C LEU A 20 -36.97 -30.37 58.71
N ARG A 21 -36.16 -30.99 59.58
CA ARG A 21 -34.74 -30.65 59.75
C ARG A 21 -33.95 -30.88 58.46
N ASN A 22 -34.16 -32.03 57.82
CA ASN A 22 -33.50 -32.38 56.57
C ASN A 22 -33.95 -31.46 55.42
N PHE A 23 -35.24 -31.16 55.33
CA PHE A 23 -35.77 -30.24 54.33
C PHE A 23 -35.15 -28.84 54.48
N LYS A 24 -35.10 -28.29 55.71
CA LYS A 24 -34.44 -27.00 55.99
C LYS A 24 -32.97 -27.02 55.58
N ALA A 25 -32.25 -28.13 55.83
CA ALA A 25 -30.85 -28.26 55.43
C ALA A 25 -30.68 -28.29 53.90
N CYS A 26 -31.57 -29.00 53.18
CA CYS A 26 -31.59 -29.00 51.72
C CYS A 26 -31.87 -27.62 51.14
N THR A 27 -32.85 -26.89 51.69
CA THR A 27 -33.16 -25.52 51.26
C THR A 27 -31.96 -24.60 51.43
N LYS A 28 -31.30 -24.66 52.60
CA LYS A 28 -30.09 -23.86 52.86
C LYS A 28 -28.95 -24.22 51.89
N ARG A 29 -28.78 -25.50 51.56
CA ARG A 29 -27.80 -25.94 50.56
C ARG A 29 -28.12 -25.42 49.16
N SER A 30 -29.40 -25.41 48.78
CA SER A 30 -29.86 -24.87 47.49
C SER A 30 -29.62 -23.36 47.40
N GLU A 31 -29.82 -22.63 48.50
CA GLU A 31 -29.56 -21.19 48.58
C GLU A 31 -28.07 -20.88 48.41
N GLN A 32 -27.20 -21.61 49.13
CA GLN A 32 -25.74 -21.51 48.97
C GLN A 32 -25.28 -21.82 47.55
N LEU A 33 -25.87 -22.82 46.89
CA LEU A 33 -25.55 -23.14 45.50
C LEU A 33 -25.97 -22.01 44.55
N ARG A 34 -27.14 -21.41 44.77
CA ARG A 34 -27.60 -20.28 43.98
C ARG A 34 -26.65 -19.08 44.12
N GLU A 35 -26.27 -18.73 45.35
CA GLU A 35 -25.30 -17.64 45.60
C GLU A 35 -23.95 -17.90 44.93
N ALA A 36 -23.48 -19.15 44.96
CA ALA A 36 -22.25 -19.53 44.26
C ALA A 36 -22.38 -19.38 42.74
N ILE A 37 -23.53 -19.75 42.16
CA ILE A 37 -23.81 -19.57 40.74
C ILE A 37 -23.87 -18.08 40.39
N ASP A 38 -24.59 -17.27 41.16
CA ASP A 38 -24.69 -15.83 40.95
C ASP A 38 -23.29 -15.19 40.96
N SER A 39 -22.44 -15.56 41.93
CA SER A 39 -21.05 -15.09 41.99
C SER A 39 -20.22 -15.47 40.76
N ILE A 40 -20.45 -16.66 40.19
CA ILE A 40 -19.75 -17.08 38.96
C ILE A 40 -20.23 -16.26 37.77
N ILE A 41 -21.54 -16.02 37.67
CA ILE A 41 -22.14 -15.22 36.60
C ILE A 41 -21.61 -13.79 36.65
N ASP A 42 -21.55 -13.18 37.83
CA ASP A 42 -21.02 -11.82 38.01
C ASP A 42 -19.57 -11.72 37.53
N LYS A 43 -18.71 -12.68 37.93
CA LYS A 43 -17.31 -12.73 37.46
C LYS A 43 -17.19 -12.94 35.96
N PHE A 44 -18.07 -13.74 35.36
CA PHE A 44 -18.11 -13.93 33.91
C PHE A 44 -18.49 -12.63 33.20
N GLN A 45 -19.47 -11.91 33.73
CA GLN A 45 -19.92 -10.64 33.18
C GLN A 45 -18.82 -9.58 33.26
N GLU A 46 -18.14 -9.43 34.40
CA GLU A 46 -16.99 -8.53 34.55
C GLU A 46 -15.89 -8.84 33.53
N ARG A 47 -15.59 -10.13 33.32
CA ARG A 47 -14.56 -10.55 32.39
C ARG A 47 -14.96 -10.31 30.93
N LEU A 48 -16.24 -10.48 30.58
CA LEU A 48 -16.77 -10.14 29.25
C LEU A 48 -16.71 -8.65 28.97
N VAL A 49 -17.11 -7.82 29.94
CA VAL A 49 -17.03 -6.35 29.83
C VAL A 49 -15.57 -5.92 29.63
N SER A 50 -14.66 -6.41 30.50
CA SER A 50 -13.24 -6.12 30.37
C SER A 50 -12.67 -6.56 29.02
N LEU A 51 -13.05 -7.75 28.52
CA LEU A 51 -12.63 -8.21 27.21
C LEU A 51 -13.14 -7.29 26.10
N GLN A 52 -14.41 -6.89 26.15
CA GLN A 52 -15.02 -6.00 25.16
C GLN A 52 -14.33 -4.62 25.14
N GLU A 53 -14.10 -4.04 26.32
CA GLU A 53 -13.43 -2.75 26.47
C GLU A 53 -11.98 -2.76 25.96
N ASN A 54 -11.29 -3.90 26.03
CA ASN A 54 -9.91 -4.02 25.57
C ASN A 54 -9.79 -4.44 24.10
N VAL A 55 -10.62 -5.38 23.64
CA VAL A 55 -10.52 -5.98 22.30
C VAL A 55 -11.09 -5.06 21.23
N LEU A 56 -12.22 -4.39 21.50
CA LEU A 56 -12.88 -3.54 20.51
C LEU A 56 -11.98 -2.37 20.06
N PRO A 57 -11.36 -1.59 20.97
CA PRO A 57 -10.43 -0.53 20.56
C PRO A 57 -9.22 -1.09 19.81
N MET A 58 -8.73 -2.28 20.19
CA MET A 58 -7.62 -2.92 19.50
C MET A 58 -7.97 -3.24 18.04
N HIS A 59 -9.19 -3.72 17.78
CA HIS A 59 -9.67 -3.98 16.42
C HIS A 59 -9.76 -2.69 15.59
N GLU A 60 -10.27 -1.60 16.16
CA GLU A 60 -10.32 -0.30 15.49
C GLU A 60 -8.94 0.28 15.18
N ILE A 61 -8.00 0.17 16.13
CA ILE A 61 -6.62 0.59 15.96
C ILE A 61 -5.96 -0.23 14.85
N ASN A 62 -6.12 -1.57 14.87
CA ASN A 62 -5.61 -2.44 13.82
C ASN A 62 -6.18 -2.09 12.44
N GLY A 63 -7.48 -1.79 12.34
CA GLY A 63 -8.09 -1.34 11.09
C GLY A 63 -7.45 -0.06 10.56
N ARG A 64 -7.23 0.94 11.43
CA ARG A 64 -6.53 2.19 11.08
C ARG A 64 -5.08 1.93 10.63
N ILE A 65 -4.36 1.06 11.32
CA ILE A 65 -2.99 0.68 10.97
C ILE A 65 -2.96 0.00 9.58
N GLN A 66 -3.86 -0.93 9.30
CA GLN A 66 -3.93 -1.61 8.00
C GLN A 66 -4.19 -0.64 6.85
N VAL A 67 -5.03 0.39 7.05
CA VAL A 67 -5.24 1.44 6.05
C VAL A 67 -3.95 2.23 5.82
N LYS A 68 -3.27 2.65 6.89
CA LYS A 68 -1.97 3.36 6.79
C LYS A 68 -0.93 2.51 6.07
N GLN A 69 -0.83 1.22 6.39
CA GLN A 69 0.09 0.29 5.76
C GLN A 69 -0.18 0.14 4.26
N ARG A 70 -1.45 0.00 3.85
CA ARG A 70 -1.82 -0.03 2.41
C ARG A 70 -1.45 1.26 1.69
N ASN A 71 -1.65 2.41 2.33
CA ASN A 71 -1.27 3.70 1.75
C ASN A 71 0.25 3.82 1.58
N ILE A 72 1.02 3.40 2.59
CA ILE A 72 2.49 3.35 2.52
C ILE A 72 2.95 2.43 1.38
N GLN A 73 2.38 1.22 1.26
CA GLN A 73 2.71 0.30 0.18
C GLN A 73 2.41 0.87 -1.21
N ARG A 74 1.28 1.58 -1.37
CA ARG A 74 0.97 2.29 -2.63
C ARG A 74 1.99 3.38 -2.92
N LEU A 75 2.35 4.18 -1.92
CA LEU A 75 3.34 5.23 -2.08
C LEU A 75 4.71 4.68 -2.48
N ILE A 76 5.17 3.60 -1.84
CA ILE A 76 6.42 2.92 -2.19
C ILE A 76 6.40 2.48 -3.66
N ARG A 77 5.32 1.83 -4.12
CA ARG A 77 5.19 1.42 -5.54
C ARG A 77 5.24 2.62 -6.49
N THR A 78 4.61 3.73 -6.13
CA THR A 78 4.66 4.97 -6.92
C THR A 78 6.09 5.52 -6.98
N ILE A 79 6.80 5.51 -5.86
CA ILE A 79 8.20 5.95 -5.79
C ILE A 79 9.09 5.03 -6.66
N ASP A 80 8.97 3.71 -6.53
CA ASP A 80 9.75 2.75 -7.35
C ASP A 80 9.50 2.95 -8.84
N THR A 81 8.23 3.12 -9.23
CA THR A 81 7.86 3.41 -10.61
C THR A 81 8.49 4.72 -11.08
N THR A 82 8.49 5.74 -10.22
CA THR A 82 9.11 7.04 -10.52
C THR A 82 10.62 6.90 -10.67
N ILE A 83 11.30 6.19 -9.79
CA ILE A 83 12.76 5.97 -9.88
C ILE A 83 13.12 5.26 -11.18
N GLN A 84 12.44 4.16 -11.52
CA GLN A 84 12.66 3.43 -12.77
C GLN A 84 12.43 4.34 -13.99
N PHE A 85 11.41 5.17 -13.94
CA PHE A 85 11.09 6.13 -14.99
C PHE A 85 12.20 7.16 -15.19
N TYR A 86 12.73 7.73 -14.11
CA TYR A 86 13.85 8.68 -14.18
C TYR A 86 15.13 8.00 -14.68
N GLY A 87 15.39 6.76 -14.27
CA GLY A 87 16.52 5.96 -14.76
C GLY A 87 16.48 5.75 -16.26
N ARG A 88 15.38 5.21 -16.80
CA ARG A 88 15.18 5.02 -18.26
C ARG A 88 15.31 6.31 -19.04
N THR A 89 14.74 7.40 -18.51
CA THR A 89 14.84 8.71 -19.16
C THR A 89 16.28 9.22 -19.16
N SER A 90 17.05 8.98 -18.10
CA SER A 90 18.47 9.35 -18.03
C SER A 90 19.35 8.55 -18.98
N GLU A 91 19.11 7.23 -19.11
CA GLU A 91 19.80 6.36 -20.07
C GLU A 91 19.57 6.84 -21.51
N LEU A 92 18.34 7.24 -21.81
CA LEU A 92 17.97 7.76 -23.12
C LEU A 92 18.60 9.14 -23.38
N GLU A 93 18.65 10.03 -22.38
CA GLU A 93 19.38 11.31 -22.47
C GLU A 93 20.88 11.09 -22.75
N SER A 94 21.53 10.16 -22.06
CA SER A 94 22.94 9.82 -22.30
C SER A 94 23.14 9.29 -23.71
N SER A 95 22.26 8.38 -24.17
CA SER A 95 22.33 7.80 -25.50
C SER A 95 22.26 8.83 -26.64
N ILE A 96 21.58 9.95 -26.42
CA ILE A 96 21.55 11.09 -27.35
C ILE A 96 22.81 11.94 -27.25
N LYS A 97 23.28 12.24 -26.04
CA LYS A 97 24.47 13.08 -25.82
C LYS A 97 25.77 12.41 -26.27
N ASP A 98 25.87 11.11 -26.04
CA ASP A 98 27.06 10.31 -26.36
C ASP A 98 27.01 9.73 -27.79
N GLY A 99 25.87 9.87 -28.47
CA GLY A 99 25.67 9.39 -29.82
C GLY A 99 26.34 10.29 -30.86
N ASP A 100 26.90 9.68 -31.89
CA ASP A 100 27.52 10.37 -33.03
C ASP A 100 26.74 10.06 -34.32
N PRO A 101 25.96 11.02 -34.87
CA PRO A 101 25.24 10.82 -36.12
C PRO A 101 26.15 10.68 -37.34
N SER A 102 27.43 11.06 -37.21
CA SER A 102 28.44 10.97 -38.27
C SER A 102 28.89 9.53 -38.50
N HIS A 103 28.82 8.67 -37.47
CA HIS A 103 29.18 7.26 -37.53
C HIS A 103 28.01 6.37 -37.98
N ASP A 104 26.83 6.55 -37.37
CA ASP A 104 25.63 5.79 -37.68
C ASP A 104 24.37 6.66 -37.47
N LEU A 105 23.98 7.34 -38.56
CA LEU A 105 22.85 8.26 -38.56
C LEU A 105 21.52 7.54 -38.28
N GLU A 106 21.35 6.32 -38.78
CA GLU A 106 20.08 5.60 -38.67
C GLU A 106 19.83 5.14 -37.24
N ALA A 107 20.84 4.57 -36.58
CA ALA A 107 20.75 4.23 -35.16
C ALA A 107 20.59 5.46 -34.27
N TYR A 108 21.23 6.59 -34.61
CA TYR A 108 21.04 7.84 -33.87
C TYR A 108 19.60 8.37 -34.00
N LEU A 109 19.05 8.38 -35.22
CA LEU A 109 17.68 8.85 -35.48
C LEU A 109 16.61 7.95 -34.83
N GLU A 110 16.85 6.64 -34.71
CA GLU A 110 15.96 5.73 -33.99
C GLU A 110 15.89 6.08 -32.50
N LYS A 111 17.05 6.25 -31.85
CA LYS A 111 17.16 6.69 -30.46
C LYS A 111 16.55 8.08 -30.26
N TRP A 112 16.75 8.99 -31.21
CA TRP A 112 16.17 10.33 -31.22
C TRP A 112 14.65 10.33 -31.26
N ASN A 113 14.06 9.48 -32.11
CA ASN A 113 12.62 9.32 -32.21
C ASN A 113 12.03 8.75 -30.91
N ALA A 114 12.69 7.76 -30.31
CA ALA A 114 12.31 7.23 -29.00
C ALA A 114 12.36 8.32 -27.91
N PHE A 115 13.41 9.15 -27.90
CA PHE A 115 13.57 10.25 -26.95
C PHE A 115 12.52 11.35 -27.11
N THR A 116 12.22 11.75 -28.35
CA THR A 116 11.22 12.77 -28.66
C THR A 116 9.82 12.31 -28.24
N LYS A 117 9.45 11.04 -28.49
CA LYS A 117 8.18 10.46 -28.02
C LYS A 117 8.05 10.49 -26.51
N GLN A 118 9.12 10.11 -25.80
CA GLN A 118 9.15 10.12 -24.34
C GLN A 118 9.03 11.54 -23.77
N SER A 119 9.71 12.51 -24.39
CA SER A 119 9.65 13.93 -24.02
C SER A 119 8.25 14.52 -24.20
N ASN A 120 7.58 14.22 -25.32
CA ASN A 120 6.22 14.66 -25.59
C ASN A 120 5.20 14.05 -24.63
N PHE A 121 5.36 12.78 -24.24
CA PHE A 121 4.52 12.18 -23.21
C PHE A 121 4.70 12.87 -21.85
N LEU A 122 5.93 13.26 -21.52
CA LEU A 122 6.26 13.91 -20.25
C LEU A 122 5.79 15.34 -20.13
N SER A 123 5.75 16.10 -21.23
CA SER A 123 5.23 17.47 -21.24
C SER A 123 3.75 17.54 -20.87
N LEU A 124 3.02 16.42 -21.01
CA LEU A 124 1.62 16.29 -20.58
C LEU A 124 1.47 16.14 -19.06
N ILE A 125 2.53 15.73 -18.33
CA ILE A 125 2.48 15.48 -16.89
C ILE A 125 2.92 16.73 -16.12
N ARG A 126 1.93 17.51 -15.66
CA ARG A 126 2.12 18.82 -14.97
C ARG A 126 3.08 18.81 -13.77
N THR A 127 3.24 17.66 -13.10
CA THR A 127 4.05 17.50 -11.88
C THR A 127 5.56 17.35 -12.15
N ILE A 128 5.98 17.14 -13.41
CA ILE A 128 7.37 16.75 -13.76
C ILE A 128 8.13 17.89 -14.49
N LYS A 129 7.72 19.15 -14.29
CA LYS A 129 8.23 20.33 -15.02
C LYS A 129 9.76 20.44 -15.12
N THR A 130 10.49 20.21 -14.02
CA THR A 130 11.97 20.33 -14.01
C THR A 130 12.66 19.25 -14.85
N LYS A 131 12.11 18.04 -14.92
CA LYS A 131 12.67 16.98 -15.79
C LYS A 131 12.30 17.22 -17.25
N THR A 132 11.10 17.75 -17.52
CA THR A 132 10.72 18.19 -18.88
C THR A 132 11.69 19.23 -19.42
N GLU A 133 12.20 20.13 -18.57
CA GLU A 133 13.17 21.15 -18.96
C GLU A 133 14.55 20.55 -19.33
N ASN A 134 15.05 19.59 -18.55
CA ASN A 134 16.32 18.90 -18.87
C ASN A 134 16.23 18.10 -20.18
N MET A 135 15.08 17.48 -20.45
CA MET A 135 14.84 16.79 -21.71
C MET A 135 14.74 17.77 -22.88
N ARG A 136 14.12 18.92 -22.68
CA ARG A 136 14.07 20.01 -23.67
C ARG A 136 15.47 20.47 -24.06
N MET A 137 16.35 20.73 -23.08
CA MET A 137 17.75 21.10 -23.36
C MET A 137 18.51 20.00 -24.12
N THR A 138 18.26 18.73 -23.79
CA THR A 138 18.87 17.59 -24.50
C THR A 138 18.36 17.49 -25.94
N LEU A 139 17.07 17.80 -26.19
CA LEU A 139 16.53 17.93 -27.54
C LEU A 139 17.15 19.11 -28.29
N GLU A 140 17.37 20.26 -27.66
CA GLU A 140 18.03 21.37 -28.36
C GLU A 140 19.45 21.02 -28.75
N THR A 141 20.19 20.36 -27.84
CA THR A 141 21.56 19.90 -28.09
C THR A 141 21.61 18.93 -29.26
N GLY A 142 20.76 17.91 -29.30
CA GLY A 142 20.78 16.94 -30.38
C GLY A 142 20.32 17.49 -31.74
N PHE A 143 19.43 18.49 -31.76
CA PHE A 143 19.13 19.23 -32.99
C PHE A 143 20.36 19.96 -33.52
N SER A 144 21.10 20.64 -32.65
CA SER A 144 22.35 21.32 -33.04
C SER A 144 23.41 20.35 -33.59
N VAL A 145 23.54 19.16 -32.98
CA VAL A 145 24.47 18.12 -33.46
C VAL A 145 24.06 17.61 -34.84
N LEU A 146 22.76 17.32 -35.05
CA LEU A 146 22.25 16.92 -36.36
C LEU A 146 22.43 18.01 -37.42
N GLU A 147 22.21 19.28 -37.07
CA GLU A 147 22.42 20.40 -37.99
C GLU A 147 23.89 20.53 -38.40
N MET A 148 24.81 20.37 -37.44
CA MET A 148 26.25 20.38 -37.70
C MET A 148 26.65 19.25 -38.65
N GLU A 149 26.15 18.03 -38.43
CA GLU A 149 26.41 16.89 -39.31
C GLU A 149 25.82 17.09 -40.71
N TYR A 150 24.60 17.62 -40.81
CA TYR A 150 24.00 17.98 -42.09
C TYR A 150 24.89 18.98 -42.86
N ARG A 151 25.35 20.05 -42.19
CA ARG A 151 26.26 21.04 -42.80
C ARG A 151 27.57 20.40 -43.24
N SER A 152 28.15 19.53 -42.42
CA SER A 152 29.38 18.78 -42.71
C SER A 152 29.23 17.91 -43.97
N VAL A 153 28.14 17.15 -44.07
CA VAL A 153 27.82 16.32 -45.24
C VAL A 153 27.62 17.18 -46.49
N VAL A 154 26.87 18.27 -46.40
CA VAL A 154 26.66 19.18 -47.54
C VAL A 154 27.98 19.78 -48.01
N GLN A 155 28.82 20.27 -47.10
CA GLN A 155 30.14 20.82 -47.44
C GLN A 155 31.05 19.80 -48.11
N LYS A 156 31.15 18.58 -47.56
CA LYS A 156 31.97 17.49 -48.12
C LYS A 156 31.53 17.07 -49.53
N ASN A 157 30.23 17.14 -49.81
CA ASN A 157 29.65 16.73 -51.09
C ASN A 157 29.42 17.89 -52.07
N THR A 158 29.74 19.13 -51.68
CA THR A 158 29.66 20.29 -52.57
C THR A 158 30.97 20.40 -53.36
N ILE A 159 30.89 20.21 -54.67
CA ILE A 159 32.00 20.51 -55.58
C ILE A 159 32.01 22.03 -55.80
N GLN A 160 33.11 22.71 -55.45
CA GLN A 160 33.28 24.12 -55.85
C GLN A 160 33.40 24.19 -57.37
N ALA A 161 32.53 24.96 -58.01
CA ALA A 161 32.57 25.19 -59.44
C ALA A 161 33.87 25.90 -59.82
N ASP A 162 34.57 25.38 -60.83
CA ASP A 162 35.79 25.99 -61.36
C ASP A 162 35.46 27.38 -61.94
N PRO A 163 36.13 28.48 -61.54
CA PRO A 163 35.75 29.84 -61.92
C PRO A 163 35.69 30.08 -63.43
N ILE A 164 36.40 29.25 -64.20
CA ILE A 164 36.50 29.32 -65.65
C ILE A 164 35.18 28.88 -66.33
N VAL A 165 34.38 28.03 -65.67
CA VAL A 165 33.10 27.54 -66.20
C VAL A 165 31.96 28.55 -65.96
N VAL A 166 32.04 29.37 -64.91
CA VAL A 166 31.00 30.36 -64.57
C VAL A 166 31.06 31.60 -65.46
N ASN A 167 32.25 32.01 -65.92
CA ASN A 167 32.43 33.18 -66.81
C ASN A 167 32.27 32.87 -68.31
N ARG A 168 31.89 31.64 -68.67
CA ARG A 168 31.46 31.29 -70.03
C ARG A 168 30.01 30.79 -70.00
N GLN A 169 29.08 31.71 -69.76
CA GLN A 169 27.72 31.55 -70.26
C GLN A 169 27.49 32.63 -71.34
N PRO A 170 26.92 32.27 -72.50
CA PRO A 170 26.59 33.23 -73.56
C PRO A 170 25.48 34.20 -73.15
#